data_AF-A0A9D7A7U1-F1
#
_entry.id   AF-A0A9D7A7U1-F1
#
_cell.length_a   1.000
_cell.length_b   1.000
_cell.length_c   1.000
_cell.angle_alpha   90.00
_cell.angle_beta   90.00
_cell.angle_gamma   90.00
#
_symmetry.space_group_name_H-M   'P 1'
#
loop_
_entity.id
_entity.type
_entity.pdbx_description
1 polymer ?
#
loop_
_entity_poly.entity_id
_entity_poly.type
_entity_poly.pdbx_seq_one_letter_code
_entity_poly.pdbx_strand_id
1 'polypeptide(L)'
;GHVFNRAIQLLGLNGIPDTQCGFKLFRRAIAGELFGAGTVNGFAFDLEILLLARHRGYRIAQVPIDWMDQPGSKVRILRDGPIVFLDFLRIRRRIARGCYERPQQA
;
A
#
# COMPACT_ATOMS: atom_id res chain seq x y z
N GLY A 1 10.03 -12.74 -6.11
CA GLY A 1 8.80 -13.08 -5.37
C GLY A 1 8.93 -12.86 -3.88
N HIS A 2 9.66 -13.75 -3.18
CA HIS A 2 9.62 -13.82 -1.72
C HIS A 2 10.48 -12.80 -0.96
N VAL A 3 11.66 -12.42 -1.48
CA VAL A 3 12.56 -11.45 -0.82
C VAL A 3 11.93 -10.06 -0.78
N PHE A 4 11.31 -9.64 -1.88
CA PHE A 4 10.59 -8.37 -1.97
C PHE A 4 9.40 -8.32 -1.00
N ASN A 5 8.58 -9.38 -0.96
CA ASN A 5 7.47 -9.44 -0.01
C ASN A 5 7.96 -9.44 1.45
N ARG A 6 9.06 -10.18 1.76
CA ARG A 6 9.66 -10.15 3.12
C ARG A 6 10.16 -8.75 3.49
N ALA A 7 10.79 -8.02 2.56
CA ALA A 7 11.22 -6.66 2.80
C ALA A 7 10.03 -5.74 3.11
N ILE A 8 8.95 -5.81 2.33
CA ILE A 8 7.72 -5.04 2.57
C ILE A 8 7.10 -5.38 3.94
N GLN A 9 7.03 -6.67 4.29
CA GLN A 9 6.47 -7.10 5.57
C GLN A 9 7.31 -6.60 6.76
N LEU A 10 8.64 -6.73 6.70
CA LEU A 10 9.54 -6.24 7.76
C LEU A 10 9.49 -4.73 7.90
N LEU A 11 9.26 -4.01 6.81
CA LEU A 11 9.27 -2.56 6.76
C LEU A 11 7.88 -1.94 6.94
N GLY A 12 6.95 -2.61 7.65
CA GLY A 12 5.75 -1.96 8.17
C GLY A 12 4.42 -2.49 7.65
N LEU A 13 4.41 -3.47 6.75
CA LEU A 13 3.19 -4.18 6.33
C LEU A 13 3.13 -5.63 6.87
N ASN A 14 3.80 -5.90 7.98
CA ASN A 14 3.75 -7.19 8.68
C ASN A 14 2.31 -7.67 8.93
N GLY A 15 2.07 -8.97 8.78
CA GLY A 15 0.74 -9.56 9.00
C GLY A 15 -0.25 -9.34 7.85
N ILE A 16 0.19 -8.79 6.72
CA ILE A 16 -0.55 -8.72 5.47
C ILE A 16 0.24 -9.54 4.43
N PRO A 17 -0.08 -10.84 4.26
CA PRO A 17 0.60 -11.75 3.33
C PRO A 17 0.59 -11.26 1.89
N ASP A 18 -0.55 -10.74 1.44
CA ASP A 18 -0.74 -10.16 0.12
C ASP A 18 -1.06 -8.67 0.23
N THR A 19 -0.03 -7.84 0.02
CA THR A 19 -0.13 -6.38 0.07
C THR A 19 -0.51 -5.77 -1.29
N GLN A 20 -0.39 -6.54 -2.38
CA GLN A 20 -0.50 -6.05 -3.75
C GLN A 20 -1.66 -6.70 -4.52
N CYS A 21 -2.56 -7.38 -3.82
CA CYS A 21 -3.86 -7.79 -4.37
C CYS A 21 -4.59 -6.58 -4.95
N GLY A 22 -5.04 -6.67 -6.20
CA GLY A 22 -5.76 -5.58 -6.88
C GLY A 22 -7.18 -5.33 -6.32
N PHE A 23 -7.68 -6.20 -5.44
CA PHE A 23 -9.02 -6.08 -4.87
C PHE A 23 -8.96 -5.67 -3.40
N LYS A 24 -9.50 -4.49 -3.08
CA LYS A 24 -9.54 -3.93 -1.72
C LYS A 24 -10.86 -3.20 -1.46
N LEU A 25 -11.42 -3.38 -0.26
CA LEU A 25 -12.67 -2.76 0.17
C LEU A 25 -12.40 -1.74 1.29
N PHE A 26 -13.10 -0.60 1.23
CA PHE A 26 -12.92 0.50 2.17
C PHE A 26 -14.27 1.08 2.59
N ARG A 27 -14.35 1.58 3.83
CA ARG A 27 -15.44 2.48 4.21
C ARG A 27 -15.25 3.80 3.46
N ARG A 28 -16.34 4.40 2.96
CA ARG A 28 -16.29 5.62 2.15
C ARG A 28 -15.46 6.75 2.78
N ALA A 29 -15.70 7.07 4.05
CA ALA A 29 -14.97 8.14 4.74
C ALA A 29 -13.46 7.85 4.83
N ILE A 30 -13.10 6.60 5.16
CA ILE A 30 -11.71 6.15 5.24
C ILE A 30 -11.04 6.21 3.86
N ALA A 31 -11.74 5.79 2.80
CA ALA A 31 -11.22 5.91 1.44
C ALA A 31 -10.92 7.37 1.09
N GLY A 32 -11.85 8.30 1.36
CA GLY A 32 -11.63 9.73 1.12
C GLY A 32 -10.38 10.26 1.83
N GLU A 33 -10.20 9.89 3.11
CA GLU A 33 -9.02 10.29 3.88
C GLU A 33 -7.70 9.68 3.35
N LEU A 34 -7.70 8.41 2.97
CA LEU A 34 -6.49 7.70 2.56
C LEU A 34 -6.07 8.10 1.14
N PHE A 35 -7.00 8.05 0.19
CA PHE A 35 -6.71 8.39 -1.20
C PHE A 35 -6.55 9.89 -1.42
N GLY A 36 -7.20 10.73 -0.61
CA GLY A 36 -6.95 12.18 -0.63
C GLY A 36 -5.57 12.57 -0.08
N ALA A 37 -4.97 11.74 0.78
CA ALA A 37 -3.61 11.93 1.29
C ALA A 37 -2.55 11.20 0.45
N GLY A 38 -2.95 10.25 -0.40
CA GLY A 38 -2.07 9.49 -1.26
C GLY A 38 -1.37 10.39 -2.28
N THR A 39 -0.11 10.08 -2.57
CA THR A 39 0.76 10.89 -3.44
C THR A 39 1.47 10.08 -4.52
N VAL A 40 1.31 8.76 -4.51
CA VAL A 40 1.96 7.84 -5.46
C VAL A 40 1.06 7.54 -6.65
N ASN A 41 1.53 7.87 -7.85
CA ASN A 41 0.83 7.66 -9.11
C ASN A 41 1.43 6.46 -9.90
N GLY A 42 1.54 5.29 -9.26
CA GLY A 42 2.15 4.09 -9.84
C GLY A 42 1.87 2.82 -9.04
N PHE A 43 2.50 1.70 -9.40
CA PHE A 43 2.23 0.37 -8.80
C PHE A 43 2.48 0.27 -7.28
N ALA A 44 3.14 1.26 -6.67
CA ALA A 44 3.34 1.33 -5.23
C ALA A 44 2.15 1.97 -4.46
N PHE A 45 1.10 2.44 -5.13
CA PHE A 45 -0.04 3.11 -4.48
C PHE A 45 -0.69 2.22 -3.41
N ASP A 46 -0.83 0.92 -3.68
CA ASP A 46 -1.40 -0.04 -2.73
C ASP A 46 -0.59 -0.10 -1.43
N LEU A 47 0.74 -0.03 -1.54
CA LEU A 47 1.63 -0.02 -0.39
C LEU A 47 1.50 1.29 0.40
N GLU A 48 1.34 2.43 -0.30
CA GLU A 48 1.10 3.74 0.32
C GLU A 48 -0.16 3.72 1.17
N ILE A 49 -1.27 3.28 0.57
CA ILE A 49 -2.57 3.25 1.22
C ILE A 49 -2.57 2.31 2.42
N LEU A 50 -1.96 1.12 2.32
CA LEU A 50 -1.85 0.19 3.45
C LEU A 50 -0.98 0.73 4.58
N LEU A 51 0.16 1.38 4.25
CA LEU A 51 1.03 1.99 5.26
C LEU A 51 0.33 3.16 5.96
N LEU A 52 -0.37 4.01 5.20
CA LEU A 52 -1.17 5.10 5.76
C LEU A 52 -2.29 4.60 6.64
N ALA A 53 -3.00 3.55 6.20
CA ALA A 53 -4.07 2.95 6.98
C ALA A 53 -3.56 2.46 8.34
N ARG A 54 -2.42 1.76 8.33
CA ARG A 54 -1.78 1.29 9.56
C ARG A 54 -1.24 2.43 10.42
N HIS A 55 -0.59 3.41 9.81
CA HIS A 55 -0.07 4.58 10.53
C HIS A 55 -1.18 5.36 11.25
N ARG A 56 -2.36 5.46 10.64
CA ARG A 56 -3.56 6.09 11.23
C ARG A 56 -4.36 5.16 12.16
N GLY A 57 -3.87 3.95 12.44
CA GLY A 57 -4.49 3.01 13.37
C GLY A 57 -5.74 2.32 12.84
N TYR A 58 -5.99 2.32 11.53
CA TYR A 58 -7.13 1.60 10.96
C TYR A 58 -6.92 0.08 11.02
N ARG A 59 -8.02 -0.65 11.27
CA ARG A 59 -8.03 -2.11 11.23
C ARG A 59 -8.05 -2.58 9.77
N ILE A 60 -7.11 -3.45 9.43
CA ILE A 60 -7.03 -4.12 8.13
C ILE A 60 -7.40 -5.58 8.36
N ALA A 61 -8.41 -6.07 7.65
CA ALA A 61 -8.86 -7.45 7.70
C ALA A 61 -8.60 -8.12 6.35
N GLN A 62 -8.15 -9.37 6.39
CA GLN A 62 -8.04 -10.21 5.20
C GLN A 62 -9.33 -11.01 5.05
N VAL A 63 -9.91 -10.96 3.86
CA VAL A 63 -11.12 -11.71 3.51
C VAL A 63 -10.76 -12.56 2.29
N PRO A 64 -10.86 -13.90 2.37
CA PRO A 64 -10.59 -14.76 1.23
C PRO A 64 -11.62 -14.49 0.13
N ILE A 65 -11.15 -14.47 -1.11
CA ILE A 65 -11.99 -14.37 -2.30
C ILE A 65 -11.58 -15.43 -3.30
N ASP A 66 -12.55 -15.93 -4.06
CA ASP A 66 -12.27 -16.77 -5.23
C ASP A 66 -11.75 -15.87 -6.35
N TRP A 67 -10.44 -15.87 -6.54
CA TRP A 67 -9.76 -15.10 -7.57
C TRP A 67 -9.33 -16.00 -8.71
N MET A 68 -9.71 -15.64 -9.95
CA MET A 68 -9.17 -16.25 -11.16
C MET A 68 -8.16 -15.31 -11.79
N ASP A 69 -6.92 -15.77 -11.95
CA ASP A 69 -5.90 -14.99 -12.62
C ASP A 69 -6.23 -14.83 -14.09
N GLN A 70 -6.10 -13.60 -14.60
CA GLN A 70 -6.35 -13.28 -15.99
C GLN A 70 -5.01 -13.18 -16.73
N PRO A 71 -4.77 -13.99 -17.77
CA PRO A 71 -3.53 -13.93 -18.51
C PRO A 71 -3.32 -12.56 -19.15
N GLY A 72 -2.13 -11.99 -18.98
CA GLY A 72 -1.76 -10.67 -19.53
C GLY A 72 -1.35 -9.64 -18.47
N SER A 73 -0.36 -9.98 -17.62
CA SER A 73 0.15 -9.03 -16.63
C SER A 73 0.75 -7.79 -17.31
N LYS A 74 0.31 -6.63 -16.86
CA LYS A 74 0.89 -5.32 -17.23
C LYS A 74 2.17 -5.01 -16.43
N VAL A 75 2.48 -5.79 -15.40
CA VAL A 75 3.62 -5.58 -14.50
C VAL A 75 4.82 -6.38 -14.99
N ARG A 76 5.92 -5.68 -15.31
CA ARG A 76 7.19 -6.27 -15.72
C ARG A 76 8.12 -6.31 -14.52
N ILE A 77 8.16 -7.44 -13.80
CA ILE A 77 8.84 -7.62 -12.51
C ILE A 77 10.27 -7.02 -12.46
N LEU A 78 11.09 -7.28 -13.48
CA LEU A 78 12.49 -6.81 -13.53
C LEU A 78 12.62 -5.29 -13.69
N ARG A 79 11.65 -4.66 -14.38
CA ARG A 79 11.63 -3.21 -14.61
C ARG A 79 10.95 -2.47 -13.48
N ASP A 80 9.78 -2.94 -13.08
CA ASP A 80 8.88 -2.22 -12.16
C ASP A 80 9.24 -2.50 -10.70
N GLY A 81 9.83 -3.66 -10.39
CA GLY A 81 10.20 -4.04 -9.02
C GLY A 81 11.10 -3.02 -8.30
N PRO A 82 12.24 -2.60 -8.89
CA PRO A 82 13.10 -1.59 -8.27
C PRO A 82 12.41 -0.24 -8.06
N ILE A 83 11.56 0.18 -9.00
CA ILE A 83 10.79 1.44 -8.92
C ILE A 83 9.84 1.38 -7.73
N VAL A 84 9.04 0.30 -7.64
CA VAL A 84 8.10 0.09 -6.52
C VAL A 84 8.84 0.04 -5.18
N PHE A 85 10.01 -0.58 -5.12
CA PHE A 85 10.82 -0.63 -3.90
C PHE A 85 11.28 0.77 -3.44
N LEU A 86 11.78 1.59 -4.37
CA LEU A 86 12.21 2.95 -4.07
C LEU A 86 11.03 3.84 -3.66
N ASP A 87 9.88 3.69 -4.32
CA ASP A 87 8.64 4.38 -3.93
C ASP A 87 8.21 3.97 -2.51
N PHE A 88 8.27 2.69 -2.18
CA PHE A 88 7.98 2.19 -0.83
C PHE A 88 8.88 2.83 0.23
N LEU A 89 10.19 2.92 -0.01
CA LEU A 89 11.10 3.63 0.90
C LEU A 89 10.79 5.12 1.00
N ARG A 90 10.38 5.76 -0.11
CA ARG A 90 9.97 7.17 -0.14
C ARG A 90 8.71 7.41 0.68
N ILE A 91 7.70 6.54 0.55
CA ILE A 91 6.47 6.58 1.35
C ILE A 91 6.82 6.51 2.83
N ARG A 92 7.66 5.56 3.25
CA ARG A 92 8.08 5.44 4.65
C ARG A 92 8.76 6.69 5.18
N ARG A 93 9.65 7.30 4.39
CA ARG A 93 10.31 8.56 4.76
C ARG A 93 9.30 9.70 4.90
N ARG A 94 8.29 9.78 4.03
CA ARG A 94 7.21 10.78 4.12
C ARG A 94 6.35 10.59 5.38
N ILE A 95 6.00 9.36 5.72
CA ILE A 95 5.32 9.04 6.98
C ILE A 95 6.17 9.47 8.18
N ALA A 96 7.45 9.11 8.21
CA ALA A 96 8.35 9.48 9.30
C ALA A 96 8.57 11.00 9.43
N ARG A 97 8.39 11.76 8.36
CA ARG A 97 8.50 13.23 8.33
C ARG A 97 7.17 13.94 8.64
N GLY A 98 6.09 13.22 8.97
CA GLY A 98 4.78 13.82 9.25
C GLY A 98 4.04 14.35 8.01
N CYS A 99 4.48 14.04 6.79
CA CYS A 99 3.89 14.59 5.57
C CYS A 99 2.45 14.13 5.28
N TYR A 100 1.91 13.20 6.09
CA TYR A 100 0.57 12.64 5.96
C TYR A 100 -0.29 12.86 7.21
N GLU A 101 0.14 13.77 8.11
CA GLU A 101 -0.65 14.18 9.26
C GLU A 101 -2.04 14.68 8.81
N ARG A 102 -3.05 14.38 9.62
CA ARG A 102 -4.40 14.85 9.31
C ARG A 102 -4.41 16.37 9.39
N PRO A 103 -5.01 17.08 8.40
CA PRO A 103 -5.34 18.48 8.60
C PRO A 103 -6.10 18.61 9.92
N GLN A 104 -5.62 19.49 10.80
CA GLN A 104 -6.29 19.74 12.06
C GLN A 104 -7.71 20.23 11.72
N GLN A 105 -8.72 19.43 12.09
CA GLN A 105 -10.11 19.82 11.91
C GLN A 105 -10.34 21.06 12.78
N ALA A 106 -10.57 22.20 12.13
CA ALA A 106 -10.98 23.45 12.78
C ALA A 106 -12.44 23.38 13.22
#